data_AF-A0A1X1BQG3-F1
#
_entry.id   AF-A0A1X1BQG3-F1
#
_cell.length_a   1.000
_cell.length_b   1.000
_cell.length_c   1.000
_cell.angle_alpha   90.00
_cell.angle_beta   90.00
_cell.angle_gamma   90.00
#
_symmetry.space_group_name_H-M   'P 1'
#
loop_
_entity.id
_entity.type
_entity.pdbx_description
1 polymer ?
#
loop_
_entity_poly.entity_id
_entity_poly.type
_entity_poly.pdbx_seq_one_letter_code
_entity_poly.pdbx_strand_id
1 'polypeptide(L)'
;MDEVKVPRSFKLLDELERGQKGSVSEWVSFGLERPDDITLSNWSCTILGYPGTAFENRIYCLEVYCGEQYPDVPPVVKFITRINLPGVDQSGNVMPDYFPVLKNWRPSSSIEAVLVDIRRHMAAPANRRLPQPEEEDGEKAGNEDEILNFFFSEIESINKAKSDADILTLSAKELCLRLTSQSFASPYQVLQLKHNATEDEIKKRYRKISLLIHPDKFKHEKAQDAFNVLLNAFNEIQQSDSKEKYKQVYEEAKKVVYKRHKANPNATTLDLIAAGVLDSDIQEIENEIQRECDAMLCKQQERREYAERCVRANMEYEKQLAAAQVELEKQQLKHQVEWDKTRDMRVSSWRNFQGKVTTKDFKLQAFKMVEPKREQRAGVDGVKRGTIAESQTDRKEKRKKIVHQDTYKANWR
;
A
#
# COMPACT_ATOMS: atom_id res chain seq x y z
N MET A 1 31.47 1.67 -43.68
CA MET A 1 30.73 0.87 -42.67
C MET A 1 29.46 0.46 -43.36
N ASP A 2 29.32 -0.83 -43.68
CA ASP A 2 28.09 -1.33 -44.30
C ASP A 2 26.94 -1.17 -43.32
N GLU A 3 25.84 -0.57 -43.77
CA GLU A 3 24.64 -0.33 -42.98
C GLU A 3 24.00 -1.69 -42.65
N VAL A 4 23.94 -2.02 -41.35
CA VAL A 4 23.39 -3.30 -40.87
C VAL A 4 21.88 -3.31 -41.15
N LYS A 5 21.47 -4.06 -42.18
CA LYS A 5 20.05 -4.18 -42.55
C LYS A 5 19.34 -5.18 -41.63
N VAL A 6 18.34 -4.70 -40.89
CA VAL A 6 17.50 -5.53 -40.01
C VAL A 6 16.58 -6.41 -40.88
N PRO A 7 16.54 -7.74 -40.67
CA PRO A 7 15.65 -8.62 -41.43
C PRO A 7 14.16 -8.34 -41.12
N ARG A 8 13.28 -8.59 -42.10
CA ARG A 8 11.82 -8.40 -42.01
C ARG A 8 11.22 -8.97 -40.71
N SER A 9 11.54 -10.22 -40.39
CA SER A 9 11.00 -10.90 -39.22
C SER A 9 11.37 -10.18 -37.91
N PHE A 10 12.60 -9.72 -37.77
CA PHE A 10 13.05 -8.97 -36.59
C PHE A 10 12.34 -7.62 -36.47
N LYS A 11 12.15 -6.92 -37.60
CA LYS A 11 11.38 -5.66 -37.61
C LYS A 11 9.93 -5.87 -37.18
N LEU A 12 9.27 -6.90 -37.70
CA LEU A 12 7.89 -7.21 -37.34
C LEU A 12 7.75 -7.72 -35.91
N LEU A 13 8.74 -8.46 -35.39
CA LEU A 13 8.81 -8.85 -33.98
C LEU A 13 8.97 -7.63 -33.06
N ASP A 14 9.84 -6.68 -33.41
CA ASP A 14 9.96 -5.41 -32.68
C ASP A 14 8.64 -4.63 -32.69
N GLU A 15 7.96 -4.56 -33.83
CA GLU A 15 6.64 -3.90 -33.90
C GLU A 15 5.56 -4.65 -33.11
N LEU A 16 5.57 -5.98 -33.12
CA LEU A 16 4.65 -6.79 -32.32
C LEU A 16 4.89 -6.54 -30.84
N GLU A 17 6.16 -6.53 -30.42
CA GLU A 17 6.56 -6.26 -29.05
C GLU A 17 6.17 -4.84 -28.62
N ARG A 18 6.31 -3.84 -29.50
CA ARG A 18 5.88 -2.46 -29.22
C ARG A 18 4.36 -2.35 -29.10
N GLY A 19 3.63 -3.00 -30.00
CA GLY A 19 2.18 -3.16 -29.95
C GLY A 19 1.76 -3.76 -28.60
N GLN A 20 2.36 -4.89 -28.21
CA GLN A 20 2.15 -5.63 -26.96
C GLN A 20 2.67 -4.94 -25.69
N LYS A 21 3.53 -3.92 -25.76
CA LYS A 21 4.09 -3.23 -24.57
C LYS A 21 3.46 -1.86 -24.29
N GLY A 22 2.46 -1.47 -25.08
CA GLY A 22 1.73 -0.21 -24.89
C GLY A 22 2.63 0.99 -25.09
N SER A 23 3.73 0.79 -25.82
CA SER A 23 4.69 1.84 -26.16
C SER A 23 4.31 2.51 -27.48
N VAL A 24 3.02 2.44 -27.82
CA VAL A 24 2.39 3.00 -29.00
C VAL A 24 1.50 4.18 -28.59
N SER A 25 1.16 5.06 -29.53
CA SER A 25 0.28 6.19 -29.27
C SER A 25 -1.06 5.76 -28.64
N GLU A 26 -1.50 6.47 -27.60
CA GLU A 26 -2.69 6.19 -26.75
C GLU A 26 -4.00 5.90 -27.50
N TRP A 27 -4.07 6.27 -28.77
CA TRP A 27 -5.31 6.29 -29.55
C TRP A 27 -5.33 5.31 -30.71
N VAL A 28 -4.28 4.51 -30.83
CA VAL A 28 -4.15 3.46 -31.83
C VAL A 28 -3.66 2.19 -31.16
N SER A 29 -4.15 1.05 -31.62
CA SER A 29 -3.63 -0.26 -31.24
C SER A 29 -3.44 -1.11 -32.49
N PHE A 30 -2.52 -2.06 -32.43
CA PHE A 30 -2.30 -3.03 -33.49
C PHE A 30 -1.70 -4.31 -32.91
N GLY A 31 -2.12 -5.43 -33.46
CA GLY A 31 -1.69 -6.78 -33.10
C GLY A 31 -1.81 -7.71 -34.29
N LEU A 32 -1.35 -8.95 -34.15
CA LEU A 32 -1.55 -9.96 -35.19
C LEU A 32 -3.04 -10.31 -35.29
N GLU A 33 -3.54 -10.46 -36.51
CA GLU A 33 -4.90 -10.97 -36.73
C GLU A 33 -5.04 -12.40 -36.17
N ARG A 34 -3.99 -13.20 -36.30
CA ARG A 34 -3.92 -14.58 -35.80
C ARG A 34 -2.67 -14.78 -34.94
N PRO A 35 -2.81 -15.24 -33.70
CA PRO A 35 -1.68 -15.37 -32.77
C PRO A 35 -0.69 -16.48 -33.17
N ASP A 36 -1.12 -17.42 -34.02
CA ASP A 36 -0.32 -18.53 -34.55
C ASP A 36 0.33 -18.23 -35.90
N ASP A 37 0.15 -17.02 -36.46
CA ASP A 37 0.80 -16.62 -37.71
C ASP A 37 2.31 -16.37 -37.52
N ILE A 38 3.10 -17.39 -37.82
CA ILE A 38 4.58 -17.30 -37.83
C ILE A 38 5.13 -16.34 -38.88
N THR A 39 4.34 -15.97 -39.90
CA THR A 39 4.79 -15.08 -40.98
C THR A 39 4.68 -13.61 -40.60
N LEU A 40 3.94 -13.29 -39.54
CA LEU A 40 3.71 -11.93 -39.03
C LEU A 40 3.15 -11.00 -40.11
N SER A 41 2.30 -11.51 -41.01
CA SER A 41 1.93 -10.80 -42.23
C SER A 41 0.62 -10.04 -42.09
N ASN A 42 -0.36 -10.59 -41.37
CA ASN A 42 -1.67 -9.97 -41.20
C ASN A 42 -1.84 -9.39 -39.80
N TRP A 43 -2.21 -8.11 -39.76
CA TRP A 43 -2.35 -7.35 -38.53
C TRP A 43 -3.75 -6.76 -38.41
N SER A 44 -4.36 -6.94 -37.25
CA SER A 44 -5.59 -6.26 -36.85
C SER A 44 -5.23 -4.97 -36.12
N CYS A 45 -5.76 -3.85 -36.59
CA CYS A 45 -5.46 -2.52 -36.08
C CYS A 45 -6.74 -1.77 -35.70
N THR A 46 -6.65 -0.92 -34.69
CA THR A 46 -7.77 -0.10 -34.23
C THR A 46 -7.34 1.36 -34.10
N ILE A 47 -8.18 2.27 -34.59
CA ILE A 47 -8.02 3.71 -34.43
C ILE A 47 -9.24 4.26 -33.68
N LEU A 48 -8.98 4.96 -32.57
CA LEU A 48 -10.00 5.75 -31.88
C LEU A 48 -10.18 7.10 -32.56
N GLY A 49 -11.43 7.42 -32.86
CA GLY A 49 -11.85 8.69 -33.43
C GLY A 49 -11.34 9.91 -32.66
N TYR A 50 -11.14 11.03 -33.37
CA TYR A 50 -10.59 12.24 -32.77
C TYR A 50 -11.70 13.06 -32.07
N PRO A 51 -11.52 13.48 -30.80
CA PRO A 51 -12.53 14.29 -30.09
C PRO A 51 -12.81 15.63 -30.77
N GLY A 52 -14.08 16.06 -30.79
CA GLY A 52 -14.50 17.30 -31.45
C GLY A 52 -14.54 17.22 -32.98
N THR A 53 -14.61 16.02 -33.54
CA THR A 53 -14.74 15.77 -34.98
C THR A 53 -15.93 14.86 -35.27
N ALA A 54 -16.35 14.75 -36.53
CA ALA A 54 -17.38 13.80 -36.96
C ALA A 54 -17.02 12.32 -36.72
N PHE A 55 -15.76 12.05 -36.39
CA PHE A 55 -15.24 10.73 -36.06
C PHE A 55 -15.28 10.43 -34.54
N GLU A 56 -15.64 11.41 -33.70
CA GLU A 56 -15.64 11.27 -32.24
C GLU A 56 -16.53 10.11 -31.75
N ASN A 57 -16.10 9.43 -30.69
CA ASN A 57 -16.76 8.27 -30.08
C ASN A 57 -16.94 7.04 -30.99
N ARG A 58 -16.23 6.98 -32.13
CA ARG A 58 -16.24 5.83 -33.03
C ARG A 58 -14.92 5.06 -32.98
N ILE A 59 -15.01 3.75 -33.22
CA ILE A 59 -13.89 2.83 -33.29
C ILE A 59 -13.75 2.35 -34.72
N TYR A 60 -12.57 2.57 -35.31
CA TYR A 60 -12.28 2.14 -36.67
C TYR A 60 -11.35 0.95 -36.64
N CYS A 61 -11.81 -0.18 -37.17
CA CYS A 61 -11.02 -1.39 -37.35
C CYS A 61 -10.39 -1.40 -38.75
N LEU A 62 -9.12 -1.76 -38.83
CA LEU A 62 -8.34 -1.83 -40.07
C LEU A 62 -7.54 -3.14 -40.10
N GLU A 63 -7.36 -3.66 -41.30
CA GLU A 63 -6.41 -4.72 -41.61
C GLU A 63 -5.16 -4.10 -42.22
N VAL A 64 -4.00 -4.54 -41.73
CA VAL A 64 -2.69 -4.15 -42.27
C VAL A 64 -1.95 -5.40 -42.72
N TYR A 65 -1.63 -5.46 -44.01
CA TYR A 65 -0.87 -6.55 -44.61
C TYR A 65 0.58 -6.12 -44.84
N CYS A 66 1.50 -6.76 -44.13
CA CYS A 66 2.94 -6.63 -44.29
C CYS A 66 3.46 -7.71 -45.23
N GLY A 67 3.65 -7.39 -46.52
CA GLY A 67 4.14 -8.34 -47.53
C GLY A 67 5.60 -8.79 -47.29
N GLU A 68 6.10 -9.71 -48.13
CA GLU A 68 7.46 -10.29 -48.00
C GLU A 68 8.60 -9.26 -48.09
N GLN A 69 8.35 -8.13 -48.76
CA GLN A 69 9.32 -7.03 -48.92
C GLN A 69 9.22 -5.95 -47.83
N TYR A 70 8.36 -6.13 -46.82
CA TYR A 70 8.32 -5.22 -45.69
C TYR A 70 9.62 -5.34 -44.85
N PRO A 71 10.22 -4.24 -44.33
CA PRO A 71 9.78 -2.86 -44.38
C PRO A 71 10.32 -2.07 -45.59
N ASP A 72 10.97 -2.68 -46.58
CA ASP A 72 11.47 -1.94 -47.75
C ASP A 72 10.32 -1.34 -48.59
N VAL A 73 9.18 -2.03 -48.62
CA VAL A 73 7.93 -1.61 -49.26
C VAL A 73 6.87 -1.34 -48.18
N PRO A 74 6.01 -0.30 -48.33
CA PRO A 74 4.95 0.00 -47.37
C PRO A 74 3.94 -1.15 -47.24
N PRO A 75 3.29 -1.27 -46.08
CA PRO A 75 2.22 -2.24 -45.90
C PRO A 75 0.96 -1.79 -46.65
N VAL A 76 0.10 -2.75 -46.97
CA VAL A 76 -1.23 -2.48 -47.54
C VAL A 76 -2.21 -2.31 -46.39
N VAL A 77 -2.99 -1.23 -46.41
CA VAL A 77 -3.95 -0.91 -45.33
C VAL A 77 -5.36 -0.88 -45.89
N LYS A 78 -6.29 -1.50 -45.16
CA LYS A 78 -7.70 -1.53 -45.51
C LYS A 78 -8.56 -1.33 -44.27
N PHE A 79 -9.54 -0.44 -44.33
CA PHE A 79 -10.57 -0.27 -43.32
C PHE A 79 -11.59 -1.40 -43.41
N ILE A 80 -11.87 -2.04 -42.26
CA ILE A 80 -13.03 -2.90 -42.07
C ILE A 80 -14.26 -2.03 -41.76
N THR A 81 -14.11 -1.09 -40.82
CA THR A 81 -15.18 -0.14 -40.48
C THR A 81 -15.36 0.88 -41.60
N ARG A 82 -16.58 1.02 -42.12
CA ARG A 82 -16.87 2.02 -43.17
C ARG A 82 -16.55 3.43 -42.66
N ILE A 83 -15.80 4.18 -43.45
CA ILE A 83 -15.35 5.54 -43.12
C ILE A 83 -15.47 6.44 -44.34
N ASN A 84 -15.89 7.70 -44.14
CA ASN A 84 -15.81 8.72 -45.16
C ASN A 84 -14.57 9.60 -44.89
N LEU A 85 -13.45 9.23 -45.53
CA LEU A 85 -12.17 9.93 -45.42
C LEU A 85 -11.51 10.01 -46.81
N PRO A 86 -11.06 11.19 -47.28
CA PRO A 86 -10.30 11.31 -48.51
C PRO A 86 -9.03 10.47 -48.45
N GLY A 87 -8.78 9.67 -49.48
CA GLY A 87 -7.69 8.69 -49.48
C GLY A 87 -8.14 7.26 -49.16
N VAL A 88 -9.41 7.04 -48.82
CA VAL A 88 -9.99 5.70 -48.63
C VAL A 88 -11.07 5.46 -49.67
N ASP A 89 -11.01 4.33 -50.38
CA ASP A 89 -12.02 3.97 -51.36
C ASP A 89 -13.30 3.39 -50.71
N GLN A 90 -14.34 3.14 -51.51
CA GLN A 90 -15.61 2.57 -51.01
C GLN A 90 -15.47 1.14 -50.47
N SER A 91 -14.39 0.43 -50.84
CA SER A 91 -14.07 -0.92 -50.37
C SER A 91 -13.19 -0.91 -49.12
N GLY A 92 -12.84 0.27 -48.60
CA GLY A 92 -11.99 0.48 -47.43
C GLY A 92 -10.49 0.53 -47.74
N ASN A 93 -10.04 0.36 -48.99
CA ASN A 93 -8.60 0.38 -49.29
C ASN A 93 -8.04 1.79 -49.16
N VAL A 94 -6.88 1.88 -48.51
CA VAL A 94 -6.17 3.14 -48.27
C VAL A 94 -5.21 3.42 -49.43
N MET A 95 -5.39 4.55 -50.11
CA MET A 95 -4.55 5.00 -51.22
C MET A 95 -3.23 5.60 -50.70
N PRO A 96 -2.05 5.03 -51.03
CA PRO A 96 -0.76 5.48 -50.50
C PRO A 96 -0.43 6.95 -50.75
N ASP A 97 -0.85 7.49 -51.90
CA ASP A 97 -0.52 8.86 -52.32
C ASP A 97 -1.16 9.96 -51.46
N TYR A 98 -2.22 9.63 -50.72
CA TYR A 98 -2.95 10.58 -49.89
C TYR A 98 -2.34 10.76 -48.50
N PHE A 99 -1.60 9.76 -48.01
CA PHE A 99 -1.03 9.78 -46.67
C PHE A 99 0.49 9.98 -46.74
N PRO A 100 1.05 11.07 -46.19
CA PRO A 100 2.48 11.37 -46.25
C PRO A 100 3.41 10.23 -45.85
N VAL A 101 3.04 9.43 -44.84
CA VAL A 101 3.85 8.29 -44.38
C VAL A 101 3.88 7.16 -45.42
N LEU A 102 2.76 6.86 -46.08
CA LEU A 102 2.69 5.84 -47.11
C LEU A 102 3.32 6.32 -48.43
N LYS A 103 3.08 7.59 -48.79
CA LYS A 103 3.63 8.21 -50.00
C LYS A 103 5.16 8.28 -49.98
N ASN A 104 5.73 8.69 -48.85
CA ASN A 104 7.17 8.83 -48.68
C ASN A 104 7.70 7.73 -47.76
N TRP A 105 7.33 6.48 -48.06
CA TRP A 105 7.69 5.34 -47.24
C TRP A 105 9.20 5.21 -47.09
N ARG A 106 9.62 4.87 -45.87
CA ARG A 106 11.02 4.58 -45.54
C ARG A 106 11.06 3.27 -44.76
N PRO A 107 12.12 2.46 -44.89
CA PRO A 107 12.27 1.24 -44.08
C PRO A 107 12.29 1.49 -42.56
N SER A 108 12.55 2.73 -42.14
CA SER A 108 12.48 3.16 -40.75
C SER A 108 11.05 3.43 -40.24
N SER A 109 10.06 3.51 -41.14
CA SER A 109 8.65 3.69 -40.78
C SER A 109 8.08 2.42 -40.13
N SER A 110 6.90 2.54 -39.52
CA SER A 110 6.23 1.45 -38.80
C SER A 110 4.73 1.46 -39.04
N ILE A 111 4.07 0.36 -38.68
CA ILE A 111 2.60 0.25 -38.66
C ILE A 111 2.01 1.38 -37.80
N GLU A 112 2.58 1.63 -36.62
CA GLU A 112 2.18 2.74 -35.75
C GLU A 112 2.20 4.10 -36.47
N ALA A 113 3.27 4.39 -37.21
CA ALA A 113 3.41 5.66 -37.93
C ALA A 113 2.30 5.84 -38.97
N VAL A 114 1.88 4.76 -39.63
CA VAL A 114 0.77 4.78 -40.60
C VAL A 114 -0.56 5.08 -39.89
N LEU A 115 -0.86 4.38 -38.79
CA LEU A 115 -2.10 4.58 -38.04
C LEU A 115 -2.21 6.00 -37.46
N VAL A 116 -1.12 6.53 -36.92
CA VAL A 116 -1.05 7.90 -36.41
C VAL A 116 -1.23 8.93 -37.52
N ASP A 117 -0.66 8.70 -38.70
CA ASP A 117 -0.80 9.60 -39.85
C ASP A 117 -2.25 9.62 -40.37
N ILE A 118 -2.87 8.44 -40.49
CA ILE A 118 -4.29 8.32 -40.86
C ILE A 118 -5.17 9.08 -39.85
N ARG A 119 -4.94 8.87 -38.55
CA ARG A 119 -5.70 9.57 -37.50
C ARG A 119 -5.51 11.09 -37.56
N ARG A 120 -4.29 11.56 -37.86
CA ARG A 120 -4.03 13.00 -38.07
C ARG A 120 -4.85 13.56 -39.23
N HIS A 121 -5.04 12.78 -40.30
CA HIS A 121 -5.89 13.19 -41.43
C HIS A 121 -7.36 13.25 -41.06
N MET A 122 -7.86 12.42 -40.13
CA MET A 122 -9.22 12.56 -39.60
C MET A 122 -9.42 13.89 -38.86
N ALA A 123 -8.39 14.37 -38.15
CA ALA A 123 -8.41 15.66 -37.44
C ALA A 123 -8.20 16.88 -38.35
N ALA A 124 -7.83 16.69 -39.62
CA ALA A 124 -7.55 17.79 -40.53
C ALA A 124 -8.79 18.69 -40.72
N PRO A 125 -8.63 20.03 -40.83
CA PRO A 125 -9.77 20.95 -40.93
C PRO A 125 -10.76 20.64 -42.06
N ALA A 126 -10.27 20.09 -43.17
CA ALA A 126 -11.10 19.67 -44.31
C ALA A 126 -11.92 18.40 -44.03
N ASN A 127 -11.44 17.53 -43.13
CA ASN A 127 -12.01 16.20 -42.92
C ASN A 127 -12.85 16.11 -41.64
N ARG A 128 -12.51 16.90 -40.62
CA ARG A 128 -13.10 16.82 -39.27
C ARG A 128 -14.62 17.03 -39.18
N ARG A 129 -15.27 17.50 -40.26
CA ARG A 129 -16.72 17.72 -40.36
C ARG A 129 -17.38 16.91 -41.48
N LEU A 130 -16.67 15.96 -42.08
CA LEU A 130 -17.22 15.13 -43.14
C LEU A 130 -18.34 14.23 -42.58
N PRO A 131 -19.51 14.17 -43.24
CA PRO A 131 -20.58 13.27 -42.82
C PRO A 131 -20.09 11.84 -42.92
N GLN A 132 -20.10 11.14 -41.79
CA GLN A 132 -19.71 9.73 -41.73
C GLN A 132 -20.91 8.84 -42.06
N PRO A 133 -20.68 7.66 -42.67
CA PRO A 133 -21.74 6.68 -42.84
C PRO A 133 -22.41 6.37 -41.49
N GLU A 134 -23.71 6.09 -41.52
CA GLU A 134 -24.42 5.54 -40.37
C GLU A 134 -23.74 4.24 -39.97
N GLU A 135 -23.54 4.06 -38.66
CA GLU A 135 -23.21 2.74 -38.13
C GLU A 135 -24.42 1.87 -38.49
N GLU A 136 -24.23 0.88 -39.37
CA GLU A 136 -25.33 0.00 -39.74
C GLU A 136 -25.86 -0.63 -38.45
N ASP A 137 -27.13 -0.36 -38.10
CA ASP A 137 -27.94 -1.09 -37.11
C ASP A 137 -28.21 -2.53 -37.62
N GLY A 138 -27.14 -3.24 -37.98
CA GLY A 138 -27.13 -4.56 -38.59
C GLY A 138 -26.89 -5.62 -37.54
N GLU A 139 -27.99 -6.19 -37.04
CA GLU A 139 -28.07 -7.26 -36.05
C GLU A 139 -27.57 -6.85 -34.65
N LYS A 140 -28.44 -7.03 -33.64
CA LYS A 140 -28.06 -6.95 -32.22
C LYS A 140 -27.01 -8.02 -31.92
N ALA A 141 -25.77 -7.77 -32.27
CA ALA A 141 -24.63 -8.51 -31.76
C ALA A 141 -24.23 -7.84 -30.46
N GLY A 142 -24.12 -8.62 -29.38
CA GLY A 142 -23.45 -8.20 -28.15
C GLY A 142 -21.94 -7.95 -28.34
N ASN A 143 -21.54 -7.50 -29.54
CA ASN A 143 -20.18 -7.37 -30.00
C ASN A 143 -19.60 -5.98 -29.85
N GLU A 144 -20.36 -4.92 -29.65
CA GLU A 144 -19.74 -3.62 -29.33
C GLU A 144 -19.08 -3.66 -27.95
N ASP A 145 -19.74 -4.30 -26.98
CA ASP A 145 -19.15 -4.62 -25.69
C ASP A 145 -18.03 -5.65 -25.84
N GLU A 146 -18.11 -6.64 -26.73
CA GLU A 146 -16.98 -7.57 -26.98
C GLU A 146 -15.83 -6.93 -27.74
N ILE A 147 -16.04 -5.95 -28.63
CA ILE A 147 -15.00 -5.23 -29.38
C ILE A 147 -14.37 -4.16 -28.49
N LEU A 148 -15.16 -3.47 -27.66
CA LEU A 148 -14.66 -2.62 -26.58
C LEU A 148 -13.94 -3.45 -25.53
N ASN A 149 -14.47 -4.62 -25.13
CA ASN A 149 -13.79 -5.54 -24.23
C ASN A 149 -12.57 -6.17 -24.89
N PHE A 150 -12.57 -6.41 -26.20
CA PHE A 150 -11.42 -6.90 -26.94
C PHE A 150 -10.36 -5.80 -27.02
N PHE A 151 -10.74 -4.56 -27.33
CA PHE A 151 -9.89 -3.38 -27.32
C PHE A 151 -9.35 -3.04 -25.92
N PHE A 152 -10.18 -3.07 -24.88
CA PHE A 152 -9.76 -2.88 -23.49
C PHE A 152 -8.96 -4.09 -22.99
N SER A 153 -9.26 -5.32 -23.40
CA SER A 153 -8.50 -6.53 -23.08
C SER A 153 -7.18 -6.58 -23.84
N GLU A 154 -7.12 -6.00 -25.03
CA GLU A 154 -5.92 -5.88 -25.84
C GLU A 154 -5.08 -4.75 -25.27
N ILE A 155 -5.63 -3.57 -24.95
CA ILE A 155 -4.94 -2.55 -24.15
C ILE A 155 -4.51 -3.07 -22.76
N GLU A 156 -5.30 -3.93 -22.11
CA GLU A 156 -4.93 -4.58 -20.85
C GLU A 156 -3.84 -5.64 -21.06
N SER A 157 -3.87 -6.42 -22.15
CA SER A 157 -2.83 -7.37 -22.55
C SER A 157 -1.55 -6.67 -23.00
N ILE A 158 -1.70 -5.46 -23.54
CA ILE A 158 -0.65 -4.57 -23.96
C ILE A 158 0.00 -3.86 -22.74
N ASN A 159 -0.77 -3.61 -21.70
CA ASN A 159 -0.26 -3.23 -20.37
C ASN A 159 0.20 -4.46 -19.55
N LYS A 160 -0.17 -5.68 -19.94
CA LYS A 160 0.24 -6.93 -19.29
C LYS A 160 1.69 -7.29 -19.57
N ALA A 161 2.29 -6.77 -20.65
CA ALA A 161 3.75 -6.87 -20.86
C ALA A 161 4.57 -5.80 -20.11
N LYS A 162 3.93 -4.93 -19.31
CA LYS A 162 4.60 -3.89 -18.50
C LYS A 162 4.10 -3.73 -17.08
N SER A 163 3.26 -4.62 -16.56
CA SER A 163 3.05 -4.70 -15.12
C SER A 163 2.65 -6.10 -14.72
N ASP A 164 3.34 -6.60 -13.70
CA ASP A 164 2.89 -7.63 -12.75
C ASP A 164 1.47 -7.29 -12.24
N ALA A 165 0.45 -7.50 -13.06
CA ALA A 165 -0.92 -7.12 -12.79
C ALA A 165 -1.74 -8.30 -12.28
N ASP A 166 -1.18 -9.06 -11.34
CA ASP A 166 -1.96 -9.93 -10.46
C ASP A 166 -2.42 -9.14 -9.23
N ILE A 167 -2.99 -7.95 -9.44
CA ILE A 167 -3.55 -7.15 -8.35
C ILE A 167 -4.75 -6.32 -8.83
N LEU A 168 -5.70 -6.90 -9.55
CA LEU A 168 -7.06 -6.36 -9.60
C LEU A 168 -8.10 -7.49 -9.63
N THR A 169 -7.79 -8.54 -8.89
CA THR A 169 -8.67 -9.70 -8.73
C THR A 169 -9.86 -9.44 -7.82
N LEU A 170 -9.92 -8.29 -7.13
CA LEU A 170 -10.97 -7.99 -6.15
C LEU A 170 -12.02 -7.02 -6.69
N SER A 171 -13.28 -7.47 -6.66
CA SER A 171 -14.47 -6.65 -6.89
C SER A 171 -14.52 -5.43 -5.96
N ALA A 172 -15.19 -4.35 -6.36
CA ALA A 172 -15.41 -3.16 -5.50
C ALA A 172 -15.95 -3.53 -4.11
N LYS A 173 -16.80 -4.56 -4.03
CA LYS A 173 -17.33 -5.07 -2.76
C LYS A 173 -16.26 -5.76 -1.92
N GLU A 174 -15.44 -6.61 -2.52
CA GLU A 174 -14.39 -7.34 -1.82
C GLU A 174 -13.28 -6.41 -1.34
N LEU A 175 -12.95 -5.38 -2.12
CA LEU A 175 -11.98 -4.35 -1.75
C LEU A 175 -12.50 -3.52 -0.57
N CYS A 176 -13.77 -3.12 -0.58
CA CYS A 176 -14.39 -2.43 0.54
C CYS A 176 -14.41 -3.29 1.81
N LEU A 177 -14.75 -4.57 1.69
CA LEU A 177 -14.72 -5.52 2.81
C LEU A 177 -13.31 -5.73 3.35
N ARG A 178 -12.31 -5.89 2.49
CA ARG A 178 -10.90 -6.01 2.86
C ARG A 178 -10.46 -4.78 3.67
N LEU A 179 -10.65 -3.58 3.12
CA LEU A 179 -10.19 -2.33 3.74
C LEU A 179 -10.84 -2.04 5.10
N THR A 180 -12.07 -2.51 5.32
CA THR A 180 -12.80 -2.27 6.57
C THR A 180 -12.67 -3.39 7.59
N SER A 181 -12.29 -4.61 7.17
CA SER A 181 -12.28 -5.79 8.04
C SER A 181 -10.88 -6.26 8.45
N GLN A 182 -9.83 -5.78 7.78
CA GLN A 182 -8.44 -6.18 8.06
C GLN A 182 -7.63 -5.00 8.59
N SER A 183 -6.70 -5.27 9.50
CA SER A 183 -5.65 -4.33 9.88
C SER A 183 -4.44 -4.51 8.97
N PHE A 184 -3.92 -3.42 8.43
CA PHE A 184 -2.75 -3.45 7.54
C PHE A 184 -1.51 -3.00 8.30
N ALA A 185 -0.41 -3.73 8.14
CA ALA A 185 0.87 -3.39 8.76
C ALA A 185 1.60 -2.28 8.02
N SER A 186 1.29 -2.10 6.73
CA SER A 186 1.89 -1.08 5.88
C SER A 186 0.85 -0.42 4.95
N PRO A 187 1.04 0.87 4.63
CA PRO A 187 0.29 1.54 3.57
C PRO A 187 0.42 0.88 2.19
N TYR A 188 1.55 0.21 1.91
CA TYR A 188 1.76 -0.55 0.68
C TYR A 188 0.80 -1.75 0.58
N GLN A 189 0.51 -2.40 1.70
CA GLN A 189 -0.48 -3.49 1.78
C GLN A 189 -1.92 -3.01 1.54
N VAL A 190 -2.23 -1.77 1.94
CA VAL A 190 -3.52 -1.10 1.67
C VAL A 190 -3.69 -0.84 0.18
N LEU A 191 -2.66 -0.27 -0.46
CA LEU A 191 -2.64 0.02 -1.89
C LEU A 191 -2.47 -1.24 -2.75
N GLN A 192 -2.11 -2.36 -2.13
CA GLN A 192 -1.74 -3.60 -2.80
C GLN A 192 -0.59 -3.36 -3.78
N LEU A 193 0.53 -2.85 -3.25
CA LEU A 193 1.77 -2.60 -3.97
C LEU A 193 2.94 -3.26 -3.26
N LYS A 194 4.01 -3.54 -4.01
CA LYS A 194 5.31 -3.95 -3.45
C LYS A 194 5.95 -2.75 -2.73
N HIS A 195 6.76 -3.00 -1.70
CA HIS A 195 7.44 -1.93 -0.95
C HIS A 195 8.50 -1.15 -1.76
N ASN A 196 8.91 -1.65 -2.93
CA ASN A 196 9.80 -0.98 -3.87
C ASN A 196 9.08 -0.17 -4.96
N ALA A 197 7.75 -0.06 -4.89
CA ALA A 197 6.95 0.63 -5.91
C ALA A 197 7.32 2.10 -6.06
N THR A 198 7.27 2.60 -7.29
CA THR A 198 7.58 3.99 -7.62
C THR A 198 6.44 4.95 -7.21
N GLU A 199 6.74 6.24 -7.07
CA GLU A 199 5.72 7.23 -6.70
C GLU A 199 4.58 7.32 -7.73
N ASP A 200 4.90 7.11 -9.00
CA ASP A 200 3.92 7.13 -10.08
C ASP A 200 3.00 5.90 -10.03
N GLU A 201 3.54 4.72 -9.71
CA GLU A 201 2.74 3.52 -9.44
C GLU A 201 1.81 3.73 -8.24
N ILE A 202 2.31 4.31 -7.16
CA ILE A 202 1.53 4.64 -5.95
C ILE A 202 0.35 5.56 -6.33
N LYS A 203 0.62 6.64 -7.08
CA LYS A 203 -0.42 7.58 -7.53
C LYS A 203 -1.44 6.92 -8.46
N LYS A 204 -0.98 6.13 -9.44
CA LYS A 204 -1.87 5.41 -10.37
C LYS A 204 -2.77 4.44 -9.62
N ARG A 205 -2.20 3.68 -8.68
CA ARG A 205 -2.91 2.69 -7.88
C ARG A 205 -3.94 3.33 -6.97
N TYR A 206 -3.56 4.39 -6.27
CA TYR A 206 -4.48 5.17 -5.45
C TYR A 206 -5.67 5.67 -6.27
N ARG A 207 -5.44 6.27 -7.45
CA ARG A 207 -6.53 6.72 -8.33
C ARG A 207 -7.46 5.58 -8.74
N LYS A 208 -6.89 4.43 -9.13
CA LYS A 208 -7.66 3.26 -9.58
C LYS A 208 -8.55 2.71 -8.45
N ILE A 209 -8.01 2.52 -7.25
CA ILE A 209 -8.78 2.05 -6.10
C ILE A 209 -9.79 3.10 -5.67
N SER A 210 -9.39 4.37 -5.58
CA SER A 210 -10.26 5.49 -5.22
C SER A 210 -11.49 5.58 -6.11
N LEU A 211 -11.36 5.35 -7.41
CA LEU A 211 -12.50 5.36 -8.34
C LEU A 211 -13.46 4.19 -8.10
N LEU A 212 -12.96 3.03 -7.70
CA LEU A 212 -13.75 1.83 -7.43
C LEU A 212 -14.55 1.93 -6.13
N ILE A 213 -13.98 2.54 -5.08
CA ILE A 213 -14.61 2.64 -3.75
C ILE A 213 -15.14 4.03 -3.43
N HIS A 214 -15.20 4.94 -4.42
CA HIS A 214 -15.68 6.29 -4.16
C HIS A 214 -17.13 6.25 -3.61
N PRO A 215 -17.43 6.94 -2.50
CA PRO A 215 -18.75 6.88 -1.84
C PRO A 215 -19.92 7.25 -2.77
N ASP A 216 -19.69 8.15 -3.73
CA ASP A 216 -20.69 8.59 -4.72
C ASP A 216 -20.98 7.52 -5.79
N LYS A 217 -19.95 6.77 -6.20
CA LYS A 217 -20.08 5.75 -7.25
C LYS A 217 -20.46 4.38 -6.69
N PHE A 218 -20.03 4.08 -5.47
CA PHE A 218 -20.29 2.83 -4.77
C PHE A 218 -21.11 3.08 -3.50
N LYS A 219 -22.44 2.96 -3.63
CA LYS A 219 -23.41 3.16 -2.55
C LYS A 219 -23.41 1.97 -1.59
N HIS A 220 -22.42 1.91 -0.71
CA HIS A 220 -22.30 0.89 0.34
C HIS A 220 -22.03 1.55 1.69
N GLU A 221 -22.59 1.01 2.77
CA GLU A 221 -22.50 1.59 4.13
C GLU A 221 -21.05 1.85 4.56
N LYS A 222 -20.16 0.92 4.21
CA LYS A 222 -18.72 0.96 4.55
C LYS A 222 -17.83 1.68 3.52
N ALA A 223 -18.39 2.20 2.43
CA ALA A 223 -17.59 2.82 1.36
C ALA A 223 -16.79 4.03 1.85
N GLN A 224 -17.41 4.87 2.70
CA GLN A 224 -16.76 6.03 3.30
C GLN A 224 -15.56 5.63 4.18
N ASP A 225 -15.75 4.62 5.03
CA ASP A 225 -14.69 4.15 5.93
C ASP A 225 -13.53 3.52 5.15
N ALA A 226 -13.84 2.70 4.15
CA ALA A 226 -12.84 2.12 3.26
C ALA A 226 -12.04 3.21 2.50
N PHE A 227 -12.73 4.25 2.02
CA PHE A 227 -12.10 5.39 1.36
C PHE A 227 -11.17 6.15 2.30
N ASN A 228 -11.58 6.37 3.55
CA ASN A 228 -10.74 7.03 4.56
C ASN A 228 -9.48 6.22 4.88
N VAL A 229 -9.57 4.89 4.99
CA VAL A 229 -8.41 4.01 5.17
C VAL A 229 -7.43 4.15 4.00
N LEU A 230 -7.94 4.14 2.77
CA LEU A 230 -7.14 4.33 1.56
C LEU A 230 -6.45 5.71 1.54
N LEU A 231 -7.19 6.78 1.85
CA LEU A 231 -6.69 8.15 1.87
C LEU A 231 -5.59 8.35 2.92
N ASN A 232 -5.80 7.80 4.13
CA ASN A 232 -4.81 7.85 5.20
C ASN A 232 -3.51 7.13 4.80
N ALA A 233 -3.62 5.95 4.20
CA ALA A 233 -2.46 5.20 3.70
C ALA A 233 -1.70 5.98 2.63
N PHE A 234 -2.41 6.62 1.68
CA PHE A 234 -1.78 7.44 0.66
C PHE A 234 -1.04 8.65 1.25
N ASN A 235 -1.68 9.38 2.17
CA ASN A 235 -1.08 10.53 2.84
C ASN A 235 0.15 10.14 3.68
N GLU A 236 0.12 8.98 4.34
CA GLU A 236 1.26 8.47 5.11
C GLU A 236 2.45 8.18 4.21
N ILE A 237 2.25 7.52 3.05
CA ILE A 237 3.32 7.25 2.09
C ILE A 237 3.91 8.54 1.51
N GLN A 238 3.12 9.62 1.39
CA GLN A 238 3.65 10.88 0.86
C GLN A 238 4.65 11.57 1.83
N GLN A 239 4.60 11.27 3.13
CA GLN A 239 5.50 11.88 4.12
C GLN A 239 6.95 11.37 3.94
N SER A 240 7.92 12.29 4.00
CA SER A 240 9.35 11.96 3.83
C SER A 240 9.84 10.94 4.87
N ASP A 241 9.47 11.13 6.14
CA ASP A 241 9.90 10.28 7.25
C ASP A 241 9.37 8.85 7.12
N SER A 242 8.11 8.70 6.67
CA SER A 242 7.49 7.41 6.42
C SER A 242 8.17 6.69 5.24
N LYS A 243 8.46 7.40 4.14
CA LYS A 243 9.17 6.83 2.98
C LYS A 243 10.52 6.26 3.40
N GLU A 244 11.27 7.02 4.21
CA GLU A 244 12.57 6.56 4.69
C GLU A 244 12.45 5.34 5.59
N LYS A 245 11.48 5.34 6.52
CA LYS A 245 11.19 4.19 7.38
C LYS A 245 10.91 2.92 6.55
N TYR A 246 9.99 2.99 5.59
CA TYR A 246 9.63 1.83 4.77
C TYR A 246 10.77 1.38 3.85
N LYS A 247 11.58 2.33 3.34
CA LYS A 247 12.80 2.02 2.59
C LYS A 247 13.83 1.28 3.44
N GLN A 248 14.07 1.71 4.68
CA GLN A 248 14.99 1.04 5.60
C GLN A 248 14.52 -0.40 5.91
N VAL A 249 13.23 -0.58 6.18
CA VAL A 249 12.63 -1.90 6.40
C VAL A 249 12.79 -2.80 5.17
N TYR A 250 12.56 -2.26 3.98
CA TYR A 250 12.73 -3.02 2.73
C TYR A 250 14.18 -3.47 2.51
N GLU A 251 15.15 -2.59 2.72
CA GLU A 251 16.57 -2.92 2.61
C GLU A 251 17.00 -3.99 3.63
N GLU A 252 16.49 -3.92 4.86
CA GLU A 252 16.73 -4.94 5.88
C GLU A 252 16.10 -6.28 5.48
N ALA A 253 14.87 -6.27 4.97
CA ALA A 253 14.15 -7.47 4.51
C ALA A 253 14.90 -8.14 3.36
N LYS A 254 15.31 -7.34 2.38
CA LYS A 254 16.10 -7.79 1.23
C LYS A 254 17.38 -8.49 1.70
N LYS A 255 18.13 -7.89 2.63
CA LYS A 255 19.36 -8.51 3.18
C LYS A 255 19.09 -9.85 3.87
N VAL A 256 18.01 -9.94 4.66
CA VAL A 256 17.63 -11.17 5.36
C VAL A 256 17.28 -12.29 4.37
N VAL A 257 16.46 -12.00 3.37
CA VAL A 257 16.03 -12.98 2.36
C VAL A 257 17.19 -13.40 1.47
N TYR A 258 17.99 -12.47 0.96
CA TYR A 258 19.16 -12.80 0.14
C TYR A 258 20.20 -13.64 0.90
N LYS A 259 20.38 -13.38 2.20
CA LYS A 259 21.23 -14.22 3.06
C LYS A 259 20.69 -15.64 3.21
N ARG A 260 19.36 -15.80 3.32
CA ARG A 260 18.68 -17.11 3.38
C ARG A 260 18.90 -17.90 2.09
N HIS A 261 18.83 -17.23 0.94
CA HIS A 261 19.05 -17.81 -0.40
C HIS A 261 20.52 -17.90 -0.84
N LYS A 262 21.48 -17.48 0.01
CA LYS A 262 22.92 -17.42 -0.33
C LYS A 262 23.24 -16.62 -1.61
N ALA A 263 22.38 -15.66 -1.97
CA ALA A 263 22.55 -14.79 -3.12
C ALA A 263 23.27 -13.51 -2.74
N ASN A 264 23.94 -12.86 -3.70
CA ASN A 264 24.56 -11.56 -3.46
C ASN A 264 23.47 -10.47 -3.37
N PRO A 265 23.34 -9.73 -2.25
CA PRO A 265 22.32 -8.69 -2.10
C PRO A 265 22.42 -7.53 -3.12
N ASN A 266 23.58 -7.38 -3.77
CA ASN A 266 23.82 -6.39 -4.82
C ASN A 266 23.66 -6.94 -6.24
N ALA A 267 23.30 -8.22 -6.41
CA ALA A 267 23.05 -8.77 -7.74
C ALA A 267 21.80 -8.11 -8.34
N THR A 268 21.91 -7.65 -9.58
CA THR A 268 20.79 -7.10 -10.34
C THR A 268 19.90 -8.25 -10.82
N THR A 269 18.62 -7.99 -11.06
CA THR A 269 17.71 -8.97 -11.68
C THR A 269 18.30 -9.56 -12.96
N LEU A 270 18.97 -8.73 -13.77
CA LEU A 270 19.71 -9.15 -14.98
C LEU A 270 20.87 -10.10 -14.69
N ASP A 271 21.59 -9.93 -13.58
CA ASP A 271 22.72 -10.79 -13.19
C ASP A 271 22.22 -12.18 -12.73
N LEU A 272 21.05 -12.23 -12.08
CA LEU A 272 20.40 -13.47 -11.66
C LEU A 272 19.84 -14.24 -12.86
N ILE A 273 19.22 -13.55 -13.82
CA ILE A 273 18.75 -14.14 -15.09
C ILE A 273 19.95 -14.65 -15.90
N ALA A 274 21.04 -13.88 -15.98
CA ALA A 274 22.28 -14.30 -16.66
C ALA A 274 22.95 -15.51 -15.99
N ALA A 275 22.76 -15.70 -14.69
CA ALA A 275 23.20 -16.88 -13.94
C ALA A 275 22.27 -18.10 -14.12
N GLY A 276 21.20 -17.98 -14.93
CA GLY A 276 20.27 -19.06 -15.25
C GLY A 276 19.14 -19.24 -14.22
N VAL A 277 18.89 -18.26 -13.36
CA VAL A 277 17.73 -18.26 -12.46
C VAL A 277 16.47 -17.96 -13.26
N LEU A 278 15.42 -18.79 -13.10
CA LEU A 278 14.16 -18.61 -13.82
C LEU A 278 13.39 -17.40 -13.28
N ASP A 279 12.63 -16.72 -14.14
CA ASP A 279 11.78 -15.57 -13.74
C ASP A 279 10.79 -15.92 -12.61
N SER A 280 10.32 -17.17 -12.55
CA SER A 280 9.48 -17.68 -11.47
C SER A 280 10.17 -17.62 -10.10
N ASP A 281 11.44 -17.95 -10.05
CA ASP A 281 12.23 -18.02 -8.82
C ASP A 281 12.56 -16.61 -8.33
N ILE A 282 12.76 -15.66 -9.26
CA ILE A 282 12.94 -14.25 -8.97
C ILE A 282 11.67 -13.66 -8.35
N GLN A 283 10.50 -13.95 -8.93
CA GLN A 283 9.21 -13.53 -8.38
C GLN A 283 8.95 -14.13 -6.99
N GLU A 284 9.34 -15.39 -6.76
CA GLU A 284 9.22 -16.02 -5.45
C GLU A 284 10.08 -15.33 -4.39
N ILE A 285 11.32 -14.98 -4.73
CA ILE A 285 12.21 -14.20 -3.85
C ILE A 285 11.60 -12.82 -3.55
N GLU A 286 11.07 -12.12 -4.55
CA GLU A 286 10.41 -10.83 -4.34
C GLU A 286 9.18 -10.93 -3.41
N ASN A 287 8.36 -11.96 -3.59
CA ASN A 287 7.22 -12.24 -2.73
C ASN A 287 7.66 -12.60 -1.30
N GLU A 288 8.79 -13.28 -1.14
CA GLU A 288 9.38 -13.54 0.17
C GLU A 288 9.90 -12.27 0.85
N ILE A 289 10.56 -11.36 0.11
CA ILE A 289 10.98 -10.05 0.63
C ILE A 289 9.76 -9.27 1.11
N GLN A 290 8.67 -9.27 0.34
CA GLN A 290 7.43 -8.61 0.72
C GLN A 290 6.86 -9.17 2.03
N ARG A 291 6.80 -10.51 2.17
CA ARG A 291 6.34 -11.17 3.41
C ARG A 291 7.23 -10.85 4.61
N GLU A 292 8.55 -10.77 4.41
CA GLU A 292 9.49 -10.44 5.47
C GLU A 292 9.37 -8.97 5.90
N CYS A 293 9.15 -8.03 4.95
CA CYS A 293 8.81 -6.63 5.26
C CYS A 293 7.58 -6.55 6.17
N ASP A 294 6.49 -7.21 5.80
CA ASP A 294 5.23 -7.21 6.56
C ASP A 294 5.43 -7.81 7.95
N ALA A 295 6.17 -8.92 8.06
CA ALA A 295 6.49 -9.54 9.34
C ALA A 295 7.34 -8.63 10.24
N MET A 296 8.30 -7.90 9.68
CA MET A 296 9.11 -6.95 10.45
C MET A 296 8.29 -5.76 10.94
N LEU A 297 7.42 -5.20 10.11
CA LEU A 297 6.53 -4.10 10.48
C LEU A 297 5.54 -4.53 11.56
N CYS A 298 4.96 -5.73 11.43
CA CYS A 298 4.09 -6.32 12.43
C CYS A 298 4.80 -6.48 13.78
N LYS A 299 6.01 -7.05 13.80
CA LYS A 299 6.84 -7.16 15.02
C LYS A 299 7.23 -5.81 15.61
N GLN A 300 7.45 -4.77 14.79
CA GLN A 300 7.71 -3.41 15.30
C GLN A 300 6.47 -2.83 15.97
N GLN A 301 5.30 -3.00 15.36
CA GLN A 301 4.03 -2.53 15.90
C GLN A 301 3.68 -3.22 17.22
N GLU A 302 3.80 -4.55 17.29
CA GLU A 302 3.58 -5.32 18.53
C GLU A 302 4.48 -4.87 19.67
N ARG A 303 5.77 -4.61 19.38
CA ARG A 303 6.74 -4.09 20.35
C ARG A 303 6.35 -2.71 20.88
N ARG A 304 5.87 -1.83 19.99
CA ARG A 304 5.38 -0.50 20.36
C ARG A 304 4.15 -0.60 21.26
N GLU A 305 3.16 -1.38 20.87
CA GLU A 305 1.92 -1.56 21.65
C GLU A 305 2.20 -2.20 23.02
N TYR A 306 3.11 -3.16 23.08
CA TYR A 306 3.55 -3.74 24.34
C TYR A 306 4.20 -2.69 25.25
N ALA A 307 5.12 -1.88 24.72
CA ALA A 307 5.76 -0.80 25.47
C ALA A 307 4.73 0.23 25.98
N GLU A 308 3.78 0.64 25.14
CA GLU A 308 2.70 1.54 25.51
C GLU A 308 1.79 0.94 26.60
N ARG A 309 1.46 -0.35 26.52
CA ARG A 309 0.72 -1.07 27.57
C ARG A 309 1.49 -1.08 28.89
N CYS A 310 2.79 -1.35 28.86
CA CYS A 310 3.63 -1.32 30.07
C CYS A 310 3.68 0.07 30.70
N VAL A 311 3.88 1.12 29.89
CA VAL A 311 3.89 2.51 30.38
C VAL A 311 2.54 2.89 30.99
N ARG A 312 1.44 2.56 30.32
CA ARG A 312 0.08 2.83 30.82
C ARG A 312 -0.19 2.14 32.15
N ALA A 313 0.18 0.86 32.26
CA ALA A 313 0.03 0.09 33.50
C ALA A 313 0.86 0.69 34.64
N ASN A 314 2.10 1.13 34.37
CA ASN A 314 2.95 1.80 35.34
C ASN A 314 2.35 3.15 35.80
N MET A 315 1.87 3.97 34.87
CA MET A 315 1.19 5.23 35.19
C MET A 315 -0.05 5.02 36.04
N GLU A 316 -0.84 3.99 35.72
CA GLU A 316 -2.05 3.66 36.49
C GLU A 316 -1.70 3.17 37.90
N TYR A 317 -0.67 2.35 38.04
CA TYR A 317 -0.15 1.92 39.33
C TYR A 317 0.34 3.09 40.19
N GLU A 318 1.10 4.03 39.61
CA GLU A 318 1.53 5.26 40.30
C GLU A 318 0.35 6.13 40.73
N LYS A 319 -0.66 6.26 39.87
CA LYS A 319 -1.90 7.00 40.20
C LYS A 319 -2.66 6.33 41.34
N GLN A 320 -2.74 5.01 41.37
CA GLN A 320 -3.38 4.26 42.46
C GLN A 320 -2.63 4.45 43.77
N LEU A 321 -1.29 4.40 43.77
CA LEU A 321 -0.48 4.69 44.95
C LEU A 321 -0.70 6.11 45.47
N ALA A 322 -0.72 7.11 44.58
CA ALA A 322 -1.00 8.49 44.95
C ALA A 322 -2.41 8.66 45.53
N ALA A 323 -3.42 8.04 44.93
CA ALA A 323 -4.80 8.08 45.44
C ALA A 323 -4.93 7.41 46.82
N ALA A 324 -4.28 6.26 47.01
CA ALA A 324 -4.26 5.57 48.31
C ALA A 324 -3.57 6.42 49.40
N GLN A 325 -2.49 7.11 49.04
CA GLN A 325 -1.79 8.02 49.96
C GLN A 325 -2.68 9.20 50.39
N VAL A 326 -3.38 9.82 49.44
CA VAL A 326 -4.32 10.92 49.72
C VAL A 326 -5.48 10.45 50.61
N GLU A 327 -6.03 9.27 50.34
CA GLU A 327 -7.13 8.74 51.17
C GLU A 327 -6.64 8.38 52.59
N LEU A 328 -5.42 7.84 52.73
CA LEU A 328 -4.81 7.60 54.03
C LEU A 328 -4.62 8.90 54.82
N GLU A 329 -4.08 9.94 54.17
CA GLU A 329 -3.90 11.26 54.79
C GLU A 329 -5.25 11.86 55.22
N LYS A 330 -6.28 11.75 54.37
CA LYS A 330 -7.65 12.17 54.68
C LYS A 330 -8.23 11.40 55.88
N GLN A 331 -7.96 10.10 55.99
CA GLN A 331 -8.36 9.31 57.16
C GLN A 331 -7.64 9.76 58.44
N GLN A 332 -6.34 10.03 58.35
CA GLN A 332 -5.55 10.55 59.48
C GLN A 332 -6.07 11.92 59.95
N LEU A 333 -6.32 12.83 59.01
CA LEU A 333 -6.93 14.13 59.29
C LEU A 333 -8.30 14.00 59.94
N LYS A 334 -9.18 13.12 59.41
CA LYS A 334 -10.49 12.84 60.02
C LYS A 334 -10.35 12.33 61.45
N HIS A 335 -9.46 11.35 61.69
CA HIS A 335 -9.20 10.83 63.03
C HIS A 335 -8.65 11.91 63.96
N GLN A 336 -7.75 12.77 63.47
CA GLN A 336 -7.20 13.88 64.24
C GLN A 336 -8.28 14.90 64.63
N VAL A 337 -9.14 15.28 63.68
CA VAL A 337 -10.29 16.15 63.94
C VAL A 337 -11.22 15.52 64.99
N GLU A 338 -11.52 14.23 64.89
CA GLU A 338 -12.36 13.51 65.85
C GLU A 338 -11.69 13.40 67.24
N TRP A 339 -10.38 13.18 67.28
CA TRP A 339 -9.57 13.21 68.50
C TRP A 339 -9.61 14.59 69.14
N ASP A 340 -9.49 15.66 68.37
CA ASP A 340 -9.52 17.04 68.88
C ASP A 340 -10.89 17.44 69.41
N LYS A 341 -12.00 17.01 68.78
CA LYS A 341 -13.36 17.22 69.34
C LYS A 341 -13.50 16.64 70.74
N THR A 342 -12.87 15.50 71.00
CA THR A 342 -12.91 14.81 72.31
C THR A 342 -11.84 15.31 73.28
N ARG A 343 -11.05 16.33 72.91
CA ARG A 343 -9.95 16.89 73.72
C ARG A 343 -10.43 17.44 75.06
N ASP A 344 -11.45 18.29 75.09
CA ASP A 344 -11.89 18.93 76.33
C ASP A 344 -12.52 17.93 77.31
N MET A 345 -13.21 16.91 76.80
CA MET A 345 -13.69 15.77 77.60
C MET A 345 -12.52 14.96 78.19
N ARG A 346 -11.47 14.67 77.41
CA ARG A 346 -10.27 13.99 77.92
C ARG A 346 -9.51 14.84 78.93
N VAL A 347 -9.33 16.14 78.68
CA VAL A 347 -8.64 17.08 79.58
C VAL A 347 -9.39 17.26 80.89
N SER A 348 -10.72 17.39 80.85
CA SER A 348 -11.55 17.46 82.07
C SER A 348 -11.50 16.16 82.86
N SER A 349 -11.58 15.00 82.20
CA SER A 349 -11.40 13.69 82.84
C SER A 349 -10.02 13.54 83.49
N TRP A 350 -8.95 13.99 82.82
CA TRP A 350 -7.59 13.99 83.36
C TRP A 350 -7.41 14.94 84.56
N ARG A 351 -7.95 16.16 84.50
CA ARG A 351 -7.94 17.10 85.64
C ARG A 351 -8.66 16.52 86.85
N ASN A 352 -9.81 15.87 86.66
CA ASN A 352 -10.54 15.18 87.72
C ASN A 352 -9.74 14.01 88.31
N PHE A 353 -9.02 13.25 87.48
CA PHE A 353 -8.13 12.18 87.94
C PHE A 353 -6.97 12.74 88.79
N GLN A 354 -6.29 13.78 88.31
CA GLN A 354 -5.22 14.46 89.06
C GLN A 354 -5.72 15.00 90.40
N GLY A 355 -6.90 15.63 90.44
CA GLY A 355 -7.53 16.10 91.66
C GLY A 355 -7.70 14.98 92.70
N LYS A 356 -8.22 13.81 92.27
CA LYS A 356 -8.39 12.63 93.13
C LYS A 356 -7.08 12.02 93.63
N VAL A 357 -6.00 12.10 92.84
CA VAL A 357 -4.67 11.66 93.26
C VAL A 357 -4.08 12.62 94.31
N THR A 358 -4.27 13.94 94.15
CA THR A 358 -3.76 14.94 95.10
C THR A 358 -4.47 14.93 96.45
N THR A 359 -5.76 14.56 96.50
CA THR A 359 -6.52 14.43 97.76
C THR A 359 -6.26 13.12 98.51
N LYS A 360 -5.34 12.25 98.04
CA LYS A 360 -5.06 10.90 98.60
C LYS A 360 -6.30 10.01 98.74
N ASP A 361 -7.35 10.27 97.97
CA ASP A 361 -8.62 9.54 98.06
C ASP A 361 -8.63 8.33 97.09
N PHE A 362 -7.63 7.45 97.22
CA PHE A 362 -7.45 6.30 96.33
C PHE A 362 -7.75 4.98 97.04
N LYS A 363 -8.98 4.47 96.91
CA LYS A 363 -9.25 3.03 97.09
C LYS A 363 -8.94 2.32 95.77
N LEU A 364 -7.82 1.59 95.73
CA LEU A 364 -7.49 0.61 94.69
C LEU A 364 -8.50 -0.54 94.74
N GLN A 365 -9.63 -0.38 94.06
CA GLN A 365 -10.43 -1.53 93.62
C GLN A 365 -10.80 -1.33 92.15
N ALA A 366 -10.52 -2.40 91.38
CA ALA A 366 -10.78 -2.56 89.95
C ALA A 366 -9.72 -2.00 88.97
N PHE A 367 -8.47 -2.47 89.10
CA PHE A 367 -7.77 -2.96 87.89
C PHE A 367 -8.17 -4.42 87.71
N LYS A 368 -9.26 -4.68 86.97
CA LYS A 368 -9.32 -5.95 86.23
C LYS A 368 -8.31 -5.79 85.11
N MET A 369 -7.27 -6.62 85.12
CA MET A 369 -6.32 -6.72 84.03
C MET A 369 -7.11 -7.00 82.75
N VAL A 370 -7.30 -5.97 81.93
CA VAL A 370 -7.61 -6.18 80.52
C VAL A 370 -6.26 -6.56 79.93
N GLU A 371 -6.09 -7.84 79.64
CA GLU A 371 -4.93 -8.30 78.88
C GLU A 371 -4.82 -7.44 77.62
N PRO A 372 -3.62 -6.92 77.30
CA PRO A 372 -3.42 -6.22 76.05
C PRO A 372 -3.67 -7.22 74.94
N LYS A 373 -4.86 -7.16 74.33
CA LYS A 373 -5.15 -7.87 73.10
C LYS A 373 -4.28 -7.21 72.04
N ARG A 374 -3.06 -7.72 71.89
CA ARG A 374 -2.12 -7.35 70.84
C ARG A 374 -2.89 -7.44 69.54
N GLU A 375 -3.06 -6.31 68.87
CA GLU A 375 -3.65 -6.26 67.54
C GLU A 375 -2.85 -7.22 66.66
N GLN A 376 -3.46 -8.36 66.33
CA GLN A 376 -2.89 -9.27 65.35
C GLN A 376 -3.01 -8.53 64.02
N ARG A 377 -1.95 -7.84 63.62
CA ARG A 377 -1.68 -7.65 62.20
C ARG A 377 -1.63 -9.06 61.64
N ALA A 378 -2.63 -9.41 60.84
CA ALA A 378 -2.62 -10.65 60.07
C ALA A 378 -1.30 -10.68 59.29
N GLY A 379 -0.36 -11.48 59.77
CA GLY A 379 0.80 -11.86 59.01
C GLY A 379 0.27 -12.64 57.83
N VAL A 380 0.38 -12.07 56.64
CA VAL A 380 0.62 -12.89 55.46
C VAL A 380 2.06 -13.39 55.62
N ASP A 381 2.20 -14.45 56.43
CA ASP A 381 3.43 -15.22 56.52
C ASP A 381 3.62 -15.94 55.19
N GLY A 382 4.77 -15.69 54.55
CA GLY A 382 5.08 -16.39 53.32
C GLY A 382 6.36 -16.06 52.60
N VAL A 383 7.32 -15.29 53.13
CA VAL A 383 8.68 -15.30 52.56
C VAL A 383 9.74 -15.13 53.65
N LYS A 384 10.65 -16.10 53.68
CA LYS A 384 11.81 -16.23 54.57
C LYS A 384 12.57 -14.90 54.71
N ARG A 385 12.99 -14.60 55.94
CA ARG A 385 13.97 -13.55 56.27
C ARG A 385 15.31 -13.87 55.57
N GLY A 386 15.43 -13.43 54.33
CA GLY A 386 16.72 -13.20 53.67
C GLY A 386 17.32 -11.91 54.22
N THR A 387 18.57 -12.00 54.65
CA THR A 387 19.37 -10.96 55.28
C THR A 387 19.35 -9.67 54.44
N ILE A 388 19.01 -8.55 55.08
CA ILE A 388 18.92 -7.20 54.48
C ILE A 388 20.23 -6.79 53.74
N ALA A 389 21.36 -7.42 54.07
CA ALA A 389 22.66 -7.22 53.45
C ALA A 389 22.73 -7.67 51.98
N GLU A 390 22.04 -8.74 51.57
CA GLU A 390 22.08 -9.24 50.17
C GLU A 390 21.25 -8.35 49.23
N SER A 391 20.22 -7.66 49.75
CA SER A 391 19.38 -6.77 48.95
C SER A 391 20.08 -5.45 48.55
N GLN A 392 21.11 -5.04 49.28
CA GLN A 392 21.88 -3.82 48.97
C GLN A 392 23.02 -4.08 47.99
N THR A 393 23.66 -5.24 48.04
CA THR A 393 24.67 -5.64 47.05
C THR A 393 24.02 -5.88 45.69
N ASP A 394 22.87 -6.54 45.66
CA ASP A 394 22.13 -6.84 44.44
C ASP A 394 21.47 -5.59 43.82
N ARG A 395 21.05 -4.61 44.64
CA ARG A 395 20.62 -3.27 44.16
C ARG A 395 21.78 -2.40 43.66
N LYS A 396 22.99 -2.51 44.24
CA LYS A 396 24.18 -1.80 43.75
C LYS A 396 24.70 -2.41 42.45
N GLU A 397 24.65 -3.72 42.28
CA GLU A 397 25.02 -4.39 41.03
C GLU A 397 24.00 -4.13 39.91
N LYS A 398 22.69 -4.13 40.20
CA LYS A 398 21.66 -3.72 39.23
C LYS A 398 21.77 -2.24 38.85
N ARG A 399 22.09 -1.34 39.79
CA ARG A 399 22.39 0.07 39.47
C ARG A 399 23.65 0.22 38.61
N LYS A 400 24.72 -0.55 38.86
CA LYS A 400 25.92 -0.52 38.01
C LYS A 400 25.66 -1.05 36.59
N LYS A 401 24.78 -2.06 36.43
CA LYS A 401 24.35 -2.53 35.09
C LYS A 401 23.47 -1.52 34.35
N ILE A 402 22.65 -0.74 35.05
CA ILE A 402 21.79 0.29 34.44
C ILE A 402 22.59 1.53 34.04
N VAL A 403 23.60 1.93 34.82
CA VAL A 403 24.45 3.11 34.52
C VAL A 403 25.39 2.87 33.33
N HIS A 404 25.63 1.61 32.91
CA HIS A 404 26.44 1.33 31.71
C HIS A 404 25.64 1.30 30.39
N GLN A 405 24.37 1.72 30.41
CA GLN A 405 23.53 1.87 29.21
C GLN A 405 23.23 3.34 28.83
N ASP A 406 23.94 4.30 29.44
CA ASP A 406 23.80 5.73 29.09
C ASP A 406 24.38 6.11 27.71
N THR A 407 24.79 5.15 26.88
CA THR A 407 25.19 5.40 25.49
C THR A 407 24.02 5.55 24.51
N TYR A 408 22.77 5.31 24.93
CA TYR A 408 21.60 5.34 24.01
C TYR A 408 20.93 6.70 23.81
N LYS A 409 21.40 7.78 24.45
CA LYS A 409 20.76 9.11 24.37
C LYS A 409 21.40 10.10 23.39
N ALA A 410 22.37 9.71 22.58
CA ALA A 410 23.11 10.65 21.73
C ALA A 410 22.63 10.80 20.26
N ASN A 411 21.74 9.94 19.75
CA ASN A 411 21.43 9.90 18.31
C ASN A 411 20.01 10.31 17.90
N TRP A 412 19.31 11.09 18.72
CA TRP A 412 18.00 11.65 18.34
C TRP A 412 17.95 13.16 18.61
N ARG A 413 18.55 13.92 17.69
CA ARG A 413 18.22 15.31 17.40
C ARG A 413 18.28 15.54 15.90
#